data_AF-A0A2T4TYV5-F1
#
_entry.id   AF-A0A2T4TYV5-F1
#
_cell.length_a   1.000
_cell.length_b   1.000
_cell.length_c   1.000
_cell.angle_alpha   90.00
_cell.angle_beta   90.00
_cell.angle_gamma   90.00
#
_symmetry.space_group_name_H-M   'P 1'
#
loop_
_entity.id
_entity.type
_entity.pdbx_description
1 polymer ?
#
loop_
_entity_poly.entity_id
_entity_poly.type
_entity_poly.pdbx_seq_one_letter_code
_entity_poly.pdbx_strand_id
1 'polypeptide(L)'
;MEGHVMQEKRGMFDKIWGAMEPTSQEPTRQAPMMEMSTSAFVVGEKIQIHGELTGEGDIHLMGKFHGTIDLVGTVVIGESAQVEADIAATNISVGGHVKGNLIASGRVDLLPTGSVTGNVKTGSIAAAEGASLHGEIEINRRQIQGQMERDRIGPV
;
A
#
# COMPACT_ATOMS: atom_id res chain seq x y z
N MET A 1 62.22 -33.50 -48.91
CA MET A 1 62.68 -32.23 -48.34
C MET A 1 61.62 -31.83 -47.33
N GLU A 2 61.66 -32.42 -46.13
CA GLU A 2 62.30 -31.85 -44.94
C GLU A 2 61.76 -30.45 -44.62
N GLY A 3 61.24 -30.13 -43.44
CA GLY A 3 61.63 -30.66 -42.14
C GLY A 3 60.50 -30.77 -41.12
N HIS A 4 60.66 -31.81 -40.31
CA HIS A 4 60.25 -31.84 -38.92
C HIS A 4 61.23 -30.95 -38.14
N VAL A 5 60.77 -29.90 -37.45
CA VAL A 5 61.52 -29.26 -36.35
C VAL A 5 60.54 -28.84 -35.25
N MET A 6 60.49 -29.72 -34.23
CA MET A 6 60.54 -29.45 -32.78
C MET A 6 59.29 -28.85 -32.10
N GLN A 7 58.56 -29.64 -31.31
CA GLN A 7 58.84 -30.10 -29.92
C GLN A 7 58.69 -28.97 -28.88
N GLU A 8 57.65 -29.17 -28.06
CA GLU A 8 57.67 -29.04 -26.62
C GLU A 8 57.75 -27.62 -26.05
N LYS A 9 56.69 -27.20 -25.35
CA LYS A 9 56.76 -26.86 -23.92
C LYS A 9 55.38 -26.65 -23.30
N ARG A 10 55.21 -27.34 -22.17
CA ARG A 10 54.58 -26.84 -20.95
C ARG A 10 53.05 -26.77 -20.94
N GLY A 11 52.47 -27.92 -20.59
CA GLY A 11 51.42 -27.99 -19.56
C GLY A 11 51.90 -27.38 -18.23
N MET A 12 52.00 -26.06 -18.18
CA MET A 12 52.37 -25.26 -17.01
C MET A 12 51.43 -24.06 -16.79
N PHE A 13 50.48 -23.79 -17.69
CA PHE A 13 49.56 -22.65 -17.55
C PHE A 13 48.27 -22.98 -16.79
N ASP A 14 47.93 -24.26 -16.59
CA ASP A 14 46.70 -24.68 -15.91
C ASP A 14 46.78 -24.71 -14.37
N LYS A 15 47.90 -24.23 -13.77
CA LYS A 15 48.13 -24.28 -12.31
C LYS A 15 48.28 -22.92 -11.64
N ILE A 16 47.99 -21.82 -12.33
CA ILE A 16 48.12 -20.44 -11.80
C ILE A 16 46.84 -19.59 -11.87
N TRP A 17 45.67 -20.17 -12.18
CA TRP A 17 44.38 -19.49 -12.02
C TRP A 17 43.56 -20.14 -10.91
N GLY A 18 44.05 -19.99 -9.69
CA GLY A 18 43.27 -20.16 -8.48
C GLY A 18 42.41 -18.92 -8.22
N ALA A 19 41.15 -19.19 -7.84
CA ALA A 19 40.26 -18.33 -7.09
C ALA A 19 39.86 -16.98 -7.70
N MET A 20 38.80 -17.00 -8.51
CA MET A 20 37.84 -15.88 -8.58
C MET A 20 36.46 -16.48 -8.87
N GLU A 21 35.74 -16.86 -7.82
CA GLU A 21 34.30 -16.99 -7.90
C GLU A 21 33.73 -15.56 -7.89
N PRO A 22 33.03 -15.09 -8.94
CA PRO A 22 32.24 -13.89 -8.81
C PRO A 22 31.13 -14.19 -7.81
N THR A 23 31.26 -13.67 -6.58
CA THR A 23 30.14 -13.55 -5.65
C THR A 23 29.14 -12.57 -6.27
N SER A 24 28.24 -13.08 -7.11
CA SER A 24 27.00 -12.41 -7.43
C SER A 24 26.01 -12.71 -6.30
N GLN A 25 26.14 -11.99 -5.20
CA GLN A 25 24.99 -11.79 -4.31
C GLN A 25 24.06 -10.82 -5.02
N GLU A 26 23.07 -11.38 -5.71
CA GLU A 26 21.92 -10.61 -6.20
C GLU A 26 21.15 -10.15 -4.95
N PRO A 27 21.03 -8.85 -4.67
CA PRO A 27 20.22 -8.40 -3.55
C PRO A 27 18.77 -8.76 -3.89
N THR A 28 18.22 -9.75 -3.18
CA THR A 28 16.82 -10.12 -3.28
C THR A 28 16.00 -8.85 -3.17
N ARG A 29 15.39 -8.43 -4.27
CA ARG A 29 14.45 -7.31 -4.32
C ARG A 29 13.23 -7.76 -3.53
N GLN A 30 13.31 -7.63 -2.21
CA GLN A 30 12.16 -7.78 -1.33
C GLN A 30 11.19 -6.68 -1.77
N ALA A 31 10.14 -7.08 -2.50
CA ALA A 31 8.95 -6.26 -2.58
C ALA A 31 8.56 -5.93 -1.12
N PRO A 32 8.18 -4.69 -0.79
CA PRO A 32 7.73 -4.37 0.56
C PRO A 32 6.59 -5.33 0.89
N MET A 33 6.88 -6.33 1.73
CA MET A 33 5.87 -7.22 2.25
C MET A 33 5.08 -6.33 3.19
N MET A 34 3.86 -5.99 2.79
CA MET A 34 2.95 -5.18 3.60
C MET A 34 2.82 -5.90 4.93
N GLU A 35 3.39 -5.35 6.01
CA GLU A 35 3.13 -5.82 7.36
C GLU A 35 1.64 -5.63 7.60
N MET A 36 0.87 -6.71 7.47
CA MET A 36 -0.48 -6.73 8.00
C MET A 36 -0.34 -6.67 9.51
N SER A 37 -0.67 -5.52 10.10
CA SER A 37 -0.93 -5.38 11.53
C SER A 37 -1.93 -6.48 11.94
N THR A 38 -1.50 -7.40 12.79
CA THR A 38 -2.22 -8.65 13.13
C THR A 38 -3.49 -8.42 13.99
N SER A 39 -4.09 -7.24 13.96
CA SER A 39 -5.25 -6.86 14.79
C SER A 39 -6.36 -6.13 14.04
N ALA A 40 -6.40 -6.19 12.70
CA ALA A 40 -7.49 -5.60 11.94
C ALA A 40 -8.83 -6.32 12.23
N PHE A 41 -9.88 -5.55 12.50
CA PHE A 41 -11.25 -6.09 12.62
C PHE A 41 -11.81 -6.39 11.24
N VAL A 42 -12.27 -7.63 11.00
CA VAL A 42 -12.75 -8.06 9.68
C VAL A 42 -14.24 -8.38 9.73
N VAL A 43 -15.02 -7.73 8.87
CA VAL A 43 -16.44 -7.99 8.68
C VAL A 43 -16.62 -8.81 7.41
N GLY A 44 -17.06 -10.05 7.55
CA GLY A 44 -17.26 -10.96 6.42
C GLY A 44 -18.42 -10.54 5.49
N GLU A 45 -18.40 -11.05 4.26
CA GLU A 45 -19.32 -10.68 3.17
C GLU A 45 -20.81 -10.88 3.50
N LYS A 46 -21.14 -11.85 4.35
CA LYS A 46 -22.52 -12.18 4.72
C LYS A 46 -23.03 -11.44 5.94
N ILE A 47 -22.21 -10.56 6.52
CA ILE A 47 -22.55 -9.79 7.71
C ILE A 47 -23.13 -8.44 7.29
N GLN A 48 -24.16 -8.02 8.01
CA GLN A 48 -24.76 -6.70 7.89
C GLN A 48 -24.73 -6.05 9.27
N ILE A 49 -24.20 -4.82 9.33
CA ILE A 49 -24.08 -4.04 10.57
C ILE A 49 -24.91 -2.77 10.41
N HIS A 50 -25.67 -2.43 11.46
CA HIS A 50 -26.42 -1.19 11.56
C HIS A 50 -26.02 -0.47 12.84
N GLY A 51 -25.62 0.80 12.72
CA GLY A 51 -25.30 1.64 13.87
C GLY A 51 -24.00 2.43 13.69
N GLU A 52 -23.35 2.68 14.81
CA GLU A 52 -22.16 3.51 14.90
C GLU A 52 -20.95 2.65 15.30
N LEU A 53 -19.83 2.85 14.63
CA LEU A 53 -18.56 2.21 14.95
C LEU A 53 -17.51 3.28 15.26
N THR A 54 -16.95 3.26 16.48
CA THR A 54 -15.90 4.19 16.92
C THR A 54 -14.74 3.47 17.58
N GLY A 55 -13.54 4.06 17.54
CA GLY A 55 -12.35 3.51 18.18
C GLY A 55 -11.04 3.74 17.42
N GLU A 56 -10.04 2.91 17.72
CA GLU A 56 -8.71 2.95 17.13
C GLU A 56 -8.36 1.60 16.50
N GLY A 57 -7.64 1.64 15.38
CA GLY A 57 -7.20 0.45 14.65
C GLY A 57 -7.83 0.31 13.27
N ASP A 58 -7.41 -0.75 12.58
CA ASP A 58 -7.77 -0.99 11.19
C ASP A 58 -9.02 -1.87 11.06
N ILE A 59 -9.90 -1.56 10.09
CA ILE A 59 -11.10 -2.35 9.78
C ILE A 59 -11.16 -2.71 8.31
N HIS A 60 -11.55 -3.95 8.03
CA HIS A 60 -11.81 -4.47 6.69
C HIS A 60 -13.29 -4.86 6.57
N LEU A 61 -14.05 -4.11 5.77
CA LEU A 61 -15.47 -4.32 5.53
C LEU A 61 -15.68 -5.05 4.20
N MET A 62 -16.15 -6.30 4.24
CA MET A 62 -16.49 -7.07 3.03
C MET A 62 -18.02 -7.21 2.83
N GLY A 63 -18.81 -6.96 3.88
CA GLY A 63 -20.27 -7.11 3.90
C GLY A 63 -21.03 -5.80 3.74
N LYS A 64 -22.17 -5.66 4.42
CA LYS A 64 -22.96 -4.43 4.41
C LYS A 64 -22.83 -3.64 5.71
N PHE A 65 -22.77 -2.32 5.59
CA PHE A 65 -22.74 -1.44 6.75
C PHE A 65 -23.67 -0.25 6.53
N HIS A 66 -24.48 0.09 7.54
CA HIS A 66 -25.36 1.25 7.53
C HIS A 66 -25.20 2.07 8.82
N GLY A 67 -24.89 3.36 8.70
CA GLY A 67 -24.79 4.27 9.84
C GLY A 67 -23.55 5.17 9.78
N THR A 68 -22.68 5.12 10.79
CA THR A 68 -21.50 6.00 10.88
C THR A 68 -20.25 5.23 11.33
N ILE A 69 -19.08 5.62 10.81
CA ILE A 69 -17.79 5.06 11.18
C ILE A 69 -16.86 6.22 11.52
N ASP A 70 -16.27 6.23 12.72
CA ASP A 70 -15.27 7.21 13.17
C ASP A 70 -14.08 6.49 13.81
N LEU A 71 -12.99 6.31 13.06
CA LEU A 71 -11.85 5.51 13.51
C LEU A 71 -10.53 6.26 13.39
N VAL A 72 -9.67 6.16 14.41
CA VAL A 72 -8.25 6.48 14.27
C VAL A 72 -7.53 5.25 13.73
N GLY A 73 -7.54 5.11 12.40
CA GLY A 73 -6.89 4.00 11.72
C GLY A 73 -7.25 3.93 10.24
N THR A 74 -7.07 2.74 9.64
CA THR A 74 -7.37 2.48 8.23
C THR A 74 -8.72 1.79 8.07
N VAL A 75 -9.58 2.34 7.23
CA VAL A 75 -10.84 1.69 6.81
C VAL A 75 -10.67 1.16 5.39
N VAL A 76 -10.81 -0.15 5.22
CA VAL A 76 -10.78 -0.81 3.92
C VAL A 76 -12.17 -1.33 3.58
N ILE A 77 -12.74 -0.82 2.48
CA ILE A 77 -13.99 -1.29 1.90
C ILE A 77 -13.66 -2.27 0.79
N GLY A 78 -13.95 -3.54 0.99
CA GLY A 78 -13.72 -4.61 0.01
C GLY A 78 -14.59 -4.47 -1.24
N GLU A 79 -14.20 -5.17 -2.31
CA GLU A 79 -14.87 -5.13 -3.62
C GLU A 79 -16.38 -5.43 -3.55
N SER A 80 -16.76 -6.45 -2.78
CA SER A 80 -18.16 -6.87 -2.63
C SER A 80 -18.97 -6.03 -1.62
N ALA A 81 -18.32 -5.10 -0.92
CA ALA A 81 -18.95 -4.39 0.19
C ALA A 81 -19.93 -3.30 -0.28
N GLN A 82 -21.01 -3.13 0.49
CA GLN A 82 -22.02 -2.08 0.28
C GLN A 82 -22.15 -1.27 1.57
N VAL A 83 -21.70 -0.01 1.54
CA VAL A 83 -21.66 0.84 2.72
C VAL A 83 -22.51 2.08 2.50
N GLU A 84 -23.55 2.24 3.31
CA GLU A 84 -24.39 3.43 3.38
C GLU A 84 -24.09 4.16 4.69
N ALA A 85 -23.00 4.91 4.73
CA ALA A 85 -22.51 5.54 5.95
C ALA A 85 -21.61 6.74 5.68
N ASP A 86 -21.58 7.66 6.64
CA ASP A 86 -20.51 8.66 6.74
C ASP A 86 -19.29 8.03 7.44
N ILE A 87 -18.11 8.19 6.85
CA ILE A 87 -16.87 7.55 7.29
C ILE A 87 -15.81 8.61 7.57
N ALA A 88 -15.32 8.65 8.81
CA ALA A 88 -14.15 9.40 9.23
C ALA A 88 -13.03 8.42 9.61
N ALA A 89 -11.84 8.58 9.01
CA ALA A 89 -10.69 7.74 9.29
C ALA A 89 -9.33 8.45 9.12
N THR A 90 -8.23 7.76 9.44
CA THR A 90 -6.90 8.24 9.03
C THR A 90 -6.68 8.00 7.54
N ASN A 91 -6.89 6.75 7.11
CA ASN A 91 -6.82 6.37 5.70
C ASN A 91 -8.08 5.60 5.31
N ILE A 92 -8.56 5.79 4.09
CA ILE A 92 -9.73 5.10 3.55
C ILE A 92 -9.36 4.48 2.21
N SER A 93 -9.58 3.17 2.05
CA SER A 93 -9.44 2.47 0.77
C SER A 93 -10.79 1.92 0.33
N VAL A 94 -11.20 2.23 -0.90
CA VAL A 94 -12.53 1.89 -1.42
C VAL A 94 -12.40 1.00 -2.65
N GLY A 95 -12.67 -0.29 -2.48
CA GLY A 95 -12.91 -1.24 -3.57
C GLY A 95 -14.39 -1.54 -3.82
N GLY A 96 -15.27 -1.27 -2.87
CA GLY A 96 -16.70 -1.53 -3.01
C GLY A 96 -17.53 -0.27 -3.31
N HIS A 97 -18.80 -0.33 -2.93
CA HIS A 97 -19.75 0.77 -3.13
C HIS A 97 -19.97 1.51 -1.82
N VAL A 98 -19.75 2.82 -1.83
CA VAL A 98 -19.99 3.70 -0.68
C VAL A 98 -20.97 4.81 -1.07
N LYS A 99 -22.01 4.98 -0.26
CA LYS A 99 -22.95 6.09 -0.32
C LYS A 99 -22.92 6.84 1.01
N GLY A 100 -22.34 8.03 1.00
CA GLY A 100 -22.08 8.83 2.19
C GLY A 100 -20.79 9.64 2.05
N ASN A 101 -20.51 10.48 3.04
CA ASN A 101 -19.35 11.36 2.99
C ASN A 101 -18.10 10.66 3.56
N LEU A 102 -16.94 10.94 2.97
CA LEU A 102 -15.65 10.42 3.41
C LEU A 102 -14.79 11.56 3.95
N ILE A 103 -14.25 11.39 5.16
CA ILE A 103 -13.31 12.31 5.78
C ILE A 103 -12.06 11.52 6.16
N ALA A 104 -10.95 11.75 5.48
CA ALA A 104 -9.68 11.09 5.77
C ALA A 104 -8.60 12.12 6.13
N SER A 105 -8.03 12.07 7.33
CA SER A 105 -6.93 12.99 7.68
C SER A 105 -5.67 12.79 6.82
N GLY A 106 -5.42 11.54 6.39
CA GLY A 106 -4.31 11.15 5.54
C GLY A 106 -4.70 11.04 4.07
N ARG A 107 -5.05 9.82 3.63
CA ARG A 107 -5.25 9.49 2.22
C ARG A 107 -6.56 8.75 1.96
N VAL A 108 -7.17 9.04 0.81
CA VAL A 108 -8.22 8.22 0.19
C VAL A 108 -7.67 7.51 -1.04
N ASP A 109 -7.86 6.19 -1.10
CA ASP A 109 -7.53 5.34 -2.24
C ASP A 109 -8.81 4.77 -2.85
N LEU A 110 -9.13 5.13 -4.09
CA LEU A 110 -10.19 4.46 -4.85
C LEU A 110 -9.55 3.36 -5.69
N LEU A 111 -9.90 2.12 -5.40
CA LEU A 111 -9.44 0.92 -6.10
C LEU A 111 -10.26 0.72 -7.40
N PRO A 112 -9.84 -0.17 -8.33
CA PRO A 112 -10.45 -0.27 -9.65
C PRO A 112 -11.97 -0.49 -9.70
N THR A 113 -12.53 -1.15 -8.67
CA THR A 113 -13.97 -1.42 -8.55
C THR A 113 -14.69 -0.44 -7.61
N GLY A 114 -13.95 0.51 -7.03
CA GLY A 114 -14.45 1.46 -6.05
C GLY A 114 -15.42 2.46 -6.64
N SER A 115 -16.58 2.62 -5.99
CA SER A 115 -17.60 3.61 -6.35
C SER A 115 -18.02 4.41 -5.12
N VAL A 116 -17.82 5.72 -5.15
CA VAL A 116 -18.23 6.63 -4.07
C VAL A 116 -19.31 7.58 -4.57
N THR A 117 -20.43 7.67 -3.85
CA THR A 117 -21.45 8.70 -4.03
C THR A 117 -21.57 9.54 -2.76
N GLY A 118 -21.01 10.73 -2.78
CA GLY A 118 -20.91 11.62 -1.62
C GLY A 118 -19.66 12.51 -1.69
N ASN A 119 -19.49 13.37 -0.69
CA ASN A 119 -18.37 14.31 -0.67
C ASN A 119 -17.14 13.69 0.01
N VAL A 120 -15.94 14.04 -0.46
CA VAL A 120 -14.68 13.54 0.07
C VAL A 120 -13.81 14.70 0.56
N LYS A 121 -13.43 14.67 1.83
CA LYS A 121 -12.43 15.57 2.41
C LYS A 121 -11.19 14.77 2.76
N THR A 122 -10.03 15.14 2.23
CA THR A 122 -8.82 14.36 2.50
C THR A 122 -7.50 15.14 2.42
N GLY A 123 -6.43 14.64 3.04
CA GLY A 123 -5.08 15.16 2.83
C GLY A 123 -4.52 14.86 1.44
N SER A 124 -4.90 13.72 0.86
CA SER A 124 -4.49 13.28 -0.49
C SER A 124 -5.46 12.23 -1.05
N ILE A 125 -5.61 12.18 -2.37
CA ILE A 125 -6.46 11.18 -3.03
C ILE A 125 -5.74 10.55 -4.21
N ALA A 126 -5.93 9.25 -4.38
CA ALA A 126 -5.56 8.53 -5.60
C ALA A 126 -6.77 7.72 -6.09
N ALA A 127 -6.95 7.66 -7.40
CA ALA A 127 -8.00 6.88 -8.03
C ALA A 127 -7.40 5.99 -9.11
N ALA A 128 -7.67 4.69 -9.02
CA ALA A 128 -7.28 3.71 -10.02
C ALA A 128 -8.16 3.82 -11.28
N GLU A 129 -7.69 3.23 -12.37
CA GLU A 129 -8.52 3.04 -13.57
C GLU A 129 -9.75 2.19 -13.22
N GLY A 130 -10.93 2.62 -13.66
CA GLY A 130 -12.21 1.97 -13.36
C GLY A 130 -12.93 2.52 -12.12
N ALA A 131 -12.22 3.23 -11.23
CA ALA A 131 -12.83 3.85 -10.07
C ALA A 131 -13.80 4.98 -10.47
N SER A 132 -14.89 5.14 -9.72
CA SER A 132 -15.85 6.23 -9.90
C SER A 132 -16.11 6.98 -8.61
N LEU A 133 -16.24 8.31 -8.72
CA LEU A 133 -16.61 9.19 -7.62
C LEU A 133 -17.61 10.22 -8.13
N HIS A 134 -18.72 10.35 -7.42
CA HIS A 134 -19.75 11.35 -7.67
C HIS A 134 -19.97 12.21 -6.42
N GLY A 135 -19.48 13.45 -6.48
CA GLY A 135 -19.57 14.42 -5.39
C GLY A 135 -18.46 15.46 -5.43
N GLU A 136 -18.34 16.26 -4.37
CA GLU A 136 -17.28 17.26 -4.22
C GLU A 136 -16.05 16.67 -3.54
N ILE A 137 -14.85 17.05 -3.99
CA ILE A 137 -13.58 16.66 -3.37
C ILE A 137 -12.88 17.89 -2.83
N GLU A 138 -12.60 17.91 -1.53
CA GLU A 138 -11.81 18.93 -0.85
C GLU A 138 -10.46 18.32 -0.39
N ILE A 139 -9.34 18.84 -0.87
CA ILE A 139 -8.00 18.35 -0.52
C ILE A 139 -7.28 19.34 0.41
N ASN A 140 -7.03 18.96 1.67
CA ASN A 140 -6.36 19.80 2.66
C ASN A 140 -4.91 19.33 2.94
N ARG A 141 -3.97 19.82 2.14
CA ARG A 141 -2.55 19.41 2.17
C ARG A 141 -1.76 19.87 3.41
N ARG A 142 -2.34 20.69 4.30
CA ARG A 142 -1.58 21.37 5.37
C ARG A 142 -1.11 20.48 6.53
N GLN A 143 -1.57 19.23 6.64
CA GLN A 143 -1.26 18.38 7.79
C GLN A 143 0.03 17.54 7.66
N ILE A 144 0.53 17.22 6.45
CA ILE A 144 1.66 16.28 6.27
C ILE A 144 3.03 16.99 6.28
N GLN A 145 3.07 18.31 6.02
CA GLN A 145 4.32 19.06 5.90
C GLN A 145 5.03 19.35 7.25
N GLY A 146 4.35 19.18 8.40
CA GLY A 146 4.85 19.61 9.71
C GLY A 146 5.85 18.69 10.42
N GLN A 147 6.08 17.47 9.91
CA GLN A 147 6.90 16.46 10.61
C GLN A 147 8.29 16.23 9.98
N MET A 148 8.50 16.60 8.71
CA MET A 148 9.79 16.40 8.03
C MET A 148 10.84 17.47 8.34
N GLU A 149 10.45 18.60 8.95
CA GLU A 149 11.35 19.73 9.24
C GLU A 149 11.96 19.68 10.65
N ARG A 150 11.41 18.87 11.56
CA ARG A 150 11.94 18.72 12.94
C ARG A 150 13.09 17.72 13.07
N ASP A 151 13.24 16.80 12.11
CA ASP A 151 14.27 15.74 12.18
C ASP A 151 15.62 16.14 11.55
N ARG A 152 15.76 17.34 10.98
CA ARG A 152 17.00 17.78 10.31
C ARG A 152 17.97 18.57 11.20
N ILE A 153 17.63 18.82 12.47
CA ILE A 153 18.49 19.59 13.37
C ILE A 153 18.89 18.73 14.56
N GLY A 154 19.90 17.87 14.33
CA GLY A 154 20.62 17.23 15.43
C GLY A 154 21.48 18.26 16.18
N PRO A 155 21.66 18.13 17.52
CA PRO A 155 22.42 19.09 18.30
C PRO A 155 23.92 19.02 17.97
N VAL A 156 24.53 20.21 17.87
CA VAL A 156 26.00 20.44 17.80
C VAL A 156 26.69 20.22 19.14
#